data_AF-A0A922CGB9-F1
#
_entry.id   AF-A0A922CGB9-F1
#
_cell.length_a   1.000
_cell.length_b   1.000
_cell.length_c   1.000
_cell.angle_alpha   90.00
_cell.angle_beta   90.00
_cell.angle_gamma   90.00
#
_symmetry.space_group_name_H-M   'P 1'
#
loop_
_entity.id
_entity.type
_entity.pdbx_description
1 polymer ?
#
loop_
_entity_poly.entity_id
_entity_poly.type
_entity_poly.pdbx_seq_one_letter_code
_entity_poly.pdbx_strand_id
1 'polypeptide(L)'
;MRNKWLRILKHRCSVLDWMESRICSKHFELKYFDAQKKLKDHAVPTLFSVTSNQKTLMRNEPGKSKVERLLNRMPQSDLTNNIKQSLSKMKEPVNLDNFVTDELKCKADAPNEAQLWLMIKKQDHLNTRLMDLVVQTKKHVEILQKSMEESRMVRKEQEQNIESLKYIVKCLQEKHATLEEQIEILTSIESR
;
A
#
# COMPACT_ATOMS: atom_id res chain seq x y z
N MET A 1 -3.62 29.31 -24.94
CA MET A 1 -3.77 27.96 -24.36
C MET A 1 -2.55 27.05 -24.59
N ARG A 2 -2.16 26.77 -25.85
CA ARG A 2 -1.10 25.80 -26.24
C ARG A 2 0.26 26.02 -25.55
N ASN A 3 0.78 27.25 -25.50
CA ASN A 3 2.07 27.54 -24.84
C ASN A 3 2.07 27.25 -23.33
N LYS A 4 0.91 27.41 -22.67
CA LYS A 4 0.74 27.14 -21.24
C LYS A 4 0.69 25.64 -20.97
N TRP A 5 0.04 24.88 -21.86
CA TRP A 5 0.03 23.42 -21.83
C TRP A 5 1.41 22.84 -22.11
N LEU A 6 2.11 23.36 -23.12
CA LEU A 6 3.48 23.00 -23.44
C LEU A 6 4.40 23.17 -22.24
N ARG A 7 4.28 24.25 -21.47
CA ARG A 7 5.11 24.47 -20.27
C ARG A 7 4.85 23.41 -19.19
N ILE A 8 3.59 23.03 -18.98
CA ILE A 8 3.19 22.02 -17.99
C ILE A 8 3.61 20.61 -18.44
N LEU A 9 3.43 20.30 -19.72
CA LEU A 9 3.61 18.97 -20.29
C LEU A 9 5.05 18.67 -20.74
N LYS A 10 5.84 19.67 -21.19
CA LYS A 10 7.27 19.48 -21.54
C LYS A 10 8.09 18.90 -20.39
N HIS A 11 7.72 19.22 -19.14
CA HIS A 11 8.34 18.66 -17.95
C HIS A 11 7.98 17.20 -17.67
N ARG A 12 6.95 16.66 -18.32
CA ARG A 12 6.41 15.32 -18.06
C ARG A 12 6.53 14.37 -19.26
N CYS A 13 6.53 14.90 -20.48
CA CYS A 13 6.65 14.14 -21.72
C CYS A 13 7.60 14.88 -22.68
N SER A 14 8.86 14.44 -22.72
CA SER A 14 9.87 15.00 -23.62
C SER A 14 9.75 14.48 -25.08
N VAL A 15 8.93 13.46 -25.32
CA VAL A 15 8.88 12.69 -26.59
C VAL A 15 7.51 12.77 -27.29
N LEU A 16 6.68 13.76 -26.98
CA LEU A 16 5.40 13.92 -27.69
C LEU A 16 5.54 14.84 -28.91
N ASP A 17 5.02 14.38 -30.04
CA ASP A 17 4.81 15.23 -31.21
C ASP A 17 3.59 16.14 -30.96
N TRP A 18 3.86 17.42 -30.68
CA TRP A 18 2.85 18.40 -30.26
C TRP A 18 1.89 18.82 -31.36
N MET A 19 2.20 18.53 -32.63
CA MET A 19 1.32 18.86 -33.75
C MET A 19 0.20 17.83 -33.89
N GLU A 20 0.46 16.57 -33.54
CA GLU A 20 -0.49 15.47 -33.70
C GLU A 20 -1.09 14.97 -32.38
N SER A 21 -0.44 15.23 -31.25
CA SER A 21 -0.86 14.70 -29.95
C SER A 21 -2.13 15.37 -29.43
N ARG A 22 -3.10 14.54 -29.04
CA ARG A 22 -4.35 14.96 -28.37
C ARG A 22 -4.31 14.57 -26.89
N ILE A 23 -4.87 15.42 -26.03
CA ILE A 23 -5.00 15.16 -24.59
C ILE A 23 -6.43 14.74 -24.31
N CYS A 24 -6.62 13.59 -23.65
CA CYS A 24 -7.96 13.13 -23.31
C CYS A 24 -8.60 13.98 -22.19
N SER A 25 -9.93 14.01 -22.14
CA SER A 25 -10.69 14.82 -21.18
C SER A 25 -10.43 14.47 -19.72
N LYS A 26 -9.93 13.26 -19.41
CA LYS A 26 -9.60 12.81 -18.04
C LYS A 26 -8.48 13.61 -17.39
N HIS A 27 -7.67 14.32 -18.17
CA HIS A 27 -6.58 15.13 -17.65
C HIS A 27 -7.01 16.53 -17.19
N PHE A 28 -8.29 16.86 -17.32
CA PHE A 28 -8.85 18.16 -16.95
C PHE A 28 -9.86 17.98 -15.82
N GLU A 29 -9.83 18.88 -14.84
CA GLU A 29 -10.89 18.96 -13.83
C GLU A 29 -12.24 19.35 -14.47
N LEU A 30 -13.33 18.81 -13.92
CA LEU A 30 -14.68 19.02 -14.46
C LEU A 30 -15.08 20.51 -14.56
N LYS A 31 -14.55 21.36 -13.68
CA LYS A 31 -14.80 22.82 -13.68
C LYS A 31 -14.35 23.55 -14.96
N TYR A 32 -13.45 22.93 -15.72
CA TYR A 32 -12.90 23.48 -16.97
C TYR A 32 -13.73 23.12 -18.20
N PHE A 33 -14.79 22.32 -18.05
CA PHE A 33 -15.77 22.08 -19.10
C PHE A 33 -16.94 23.05 -18.95
N ASP A 34 -17.51 23.49 -20.07
CA ASP A 34 -18.76 24.25 -20.11
C ASP A 34 -19.99 23.31 -20.12
N ALA A 35 -21.19 23.90 -20.14
CA ALA A 35 -22.44 23.15 -20.17
C ALA A 35 -22.60 22.28 -21.44
N GLN A 36 -21.86 22.59 -22.51
CA GLN A 36 -21.83 21.85 -23.77
C GLN A 36 -20.69 20.81 -23.82
N LYS A 37 -20.03 20.53 -22.68
CA LYS A 37 -18.86 19.64 -22.56
C LYS A 37 -17.66 20.07 -23.41
N LYS A 38 -17.59 21.33 -23.83
CA LYS A 38 -16.40 21.89 -24.48
C LYS A 38 -15.44 22.45 -23.43
N LEU A 39 -14.16 22.42 -23.75
CA LEU A 39 -13.11 22.87 -22.87
C LEU A 39 -12.98 24.40 -22.93
N LYS A 40 -12.99 25.07 -21.77
CA LYS A 40 -12.85 26.53 -21.69
C LYS A 40 -11.48 27.00 -22.17
N ASP A 41 -11.39 28.22 -22.70
CA ASP A 41 -10.17 28.79 -23.28
C ASP A 41 -8.97 28.91 -22.32
N HIS A 42 -9.25 28.97 -21.02
CA HIS A 42 -8.26 29.07 -19.95
C HIS A 42 -8.01 27.73 -19.22
N ALA A 43 -8.61 26.64 -19.70
CA ALA A 43 -8.39 25.32 -19.13
C ALA A 43 -6.92 24.91 -19.21
N VAL A 44 -6.45 24.23 -18.18
CA VAL A 44 -5.12 23.63 -18.13
C VAL A 44 -5.26 22.19 -17.65
N PRO A 45 -4.51 21.24 -18.22
CA PRO A 45 -4.57 19.86 -17.75
C PRO A 45 -3.88 19.80 -16.38
N THR A 46 -4.64 19.45 -15.34
CA THR A 46 -4.17 19.40 -13.94
C THR A 46 -4.10 17.98 -13.41
N LEU A 47 -4.77 17.02 -14.06
CA LEU A 47 -4.91 15.64 -13.60
C LEU A 47 -4.00 14.69 -14.38
N PHE A 48 -2.69 14.73 -14.11
CA PHE A 48 -1.78 13.67 -14.53
C PHE A 48 -1.69 12.64 -13.40
N SER A 49 -2.24 11.45 -13.61
CA SER A 49 -2.13 10.35 -12.65
C SER A 49 -0.65 10.03 -12.41
N VAL A 50 -0.23 10.00 -11.16
CA VAL A 50 1.17 9.76 -10.74
C VAL A 50 1.57 8.27 -10.90
N THR A 51 0.68 7.44 -11.44
CA THR A 51 0.72 5.97 -11.33
C THR A 51 1.32 5.23 -12.51
N SER A 52 2.27 5.80 -13.24
CA SER A 52 3.04 5.02 -14.21
C SER A 52 4.44 5.57 -14.39
N ASN A 53 5.41 4.83 -13.86
CA ASN A 53 6.85 4.93 -14.11
C ASN A 53 7.56 6.21 -13.65
N GLN A 54 7.40 6.59 -12.37
CA GLN A 54 8.47 7.34 -11.71
C GLN A 54 9.67 6.41 -11.44
N LYS A 55 10.47 6.17 -12.48
CA LYS A 55 11.93 6.23 -12.26
C LYS A 55 12.17 7.65 -11.79
N THR A 56 12.45 7.77 -10.50
CA THR A 56 12.73 9.00 -9.77
C THR A 56 13.93 9.70 -10.41
N LEU A 57 13.69 10.44 -11.49
CA LEU A 57 14.62 11.46 -11.97
C LEU A 57 14.60 12.56 -10.92
N MET A 58 15.58 12.45 -10.03
CA MET A 58 16.06 13.40 -9.05
C MET A 58 15.77 14.83 -9.49
N ARG A 59 14.63 15.35 -9.05
CA ARG A 59 14.42 16.79 -8.98
C ARG A 59 15.42 17.27 -7.93
N ASN A 60 16.35 18.11 -8.35
CA ASN A 60 17.11 18.95 -7.44
C ASN A 60 16.11 19.83 -6.69
N GLU A 61 15.55 19.30 -5.60
CA GLU A 61 14.90 20.09 -4.57
C GLU A 61 16.01 20.97 -3.96
N PRO A 62 15.90 22.30 -4.02
CA PRO A 62 16.95 23.23 -3.59
C PRO A 62 17.15 23.28 -2.06
N GLY A 63 16.78 22.22 -1.33
CA GLY A 63 16.89 22.14 0.13
C GLY A 63 17.57 20.88 0.67
N LYS A 64 17.90 19.89 -0.16
CA LYS A 64 18.52 18.64 0.34
C LYS A 64 20.03 18.80 0.46
N SER A 65 20.52 18.79 1.70
CA SER A 65 21.95 18.94 1.99
C SER A 65 22.77 17.87 1.26
N LYS A 66 24.05 18.15 0.97
CA LYS A 66 24.95 17.17 0.36
C LYS A 66 24.98 15.85 1.15
N VAL A 67 24.81 15.94 2.47
CA VAL A 67 24.74 14.81 3.40
C VAL A 67 23.47 13.97 3.14
N GLU A 68 22.31 14.59 3.00
CA GLU A 68 21.06 13.87 2.75
C GLU A 68 21.10 13.08 1.43
N ARG A 69 21.73 13.66 0.40
CA ARG A 69 21.94 12.97 -0.88
C ARG A 69 22.86 11.75 -0.76
N LEU A 70 23.85 11.80 0.12
CA LEU A 70 24.75 10.68 0.38
C LEU A 70 24.05 9.59 1.19
N LEU A 71 23.30 9.96 2.22
CA LEU A 71 22.53 9.01 3.05
C LEU A 71 21.51 8.24 2.21
N ASN A 72 20.81 8.91 1.28
CA ASN A 72 19.83 8.27 0.40
C ASN A 72 20.45 7.33 -0.66
N ARG A 73 21.76 7.42 -0.91
CA ARG A 73 22.47 6.53 -1.85
C ARG A 73 23.03 5.29 -1.17
N MET A 74 23.03 5.24 0.15
CA MET A 74 23.61 4.15 0.91
C MET A 74 22.58 3.02 1.10
N PRO A 75 22.98 1.75 1.01
CA PRO A 75 22.08 0.64 1.34
C PRO A 75 21.55 0.78 2.77
N GLN A 76 20.28 0.45 2.98
CA GLN A 76 19.64 0.56 4.30
C GLN A 76 20.34 -0.29 5.36
N SER A 77 20.88 -1.46 4.97
CA SER A 77 21.69 -2.33 5.83
C SER A 77 22.93 -1.61 6.34
N ASP A 78 23.64 -0.93 5.44
CA ASP A 78 24.89 -0.26 5.74
C ASP A 78 24.63 0.97 6.61
N LEU A 79 23.56 1.71 6.33
CA LEU A 79 23.13 2.84 7.16
C LEU A 79 22.82 2.38 8.58
N THR A 80 22.05 1.29 8.71
CA THR A 80 21.70 0.72 10.02
C THR A 80 22.94 0.26 10.78
N ASN A 81 23.88 -0.40 10.09
CA ASN A 81 25.13 -0.88 10.70
C ASN A 81 26.03 0.29 11.14
N ASN A 82 26.16 1.33 10.32
CA ASN A 82 26.93 2.53 10.68
C ASN A 82 26.32 3.25 11.90
N ILE A 83 24.99 3.37 11.95
CA ILE A 83 24.28 3.94 13.10
C ILE A 83 24.56 3.09 14.35
N LYS A 84 24.35 1.77 14.29
CA LYS A 84 24.62 0.88 15.44
C LYS A 84 26.06 0.95 15.91
N GLN A 85 27.02 0.93 14.98
CA GLN A 85 28.43 1.04 15.31
C GLN A 85 28.75 2.39 15.97
N SER A 86 28.16 3.49 15.48
CA SER A 86 28.33 4.82 16.07
C SER A 86 27.72 4.89 17.47
N LEU A 87 26.50 4.36 17.67
CA LEU A 87 25.82 4.30 18.96
C LEU A 87 26.62 3.47 19.98
N SER A 88 27.24 2.37 19.56
CA SER A 88 28.06 1.53 20.45
C SER A 88 29.33 2.22 20.97
N LYS A 89 29.82 3.22 20.22
CA LYS A 89 31.02 4.00 20.60
C LYS A 89 30.68 5.22 21.45
N MET A 90 29.40 5.61 21.54
CA MET A 90 29.02 6.76 22.35
C MET A 90 29.13 6.42 23.83
N LYS A 91 29.87 7.24 24.56
CA LYS A 91 29.97 7.15 26.02
C LYS A 91 28.88 7.99 26.68
N GLU A 92 28.50 7.57 27.86
CA GLU A 92 27.62 8.35 28.71
C GLU A 92 28.35 9.60 29.23
N PRO A 93 27.74 10.80 29.16
CA PRO A 93 28.32 12.01 29.70
C PRO A 93 28.51 11.91 31.22
N VAL A 94 29.60 12.46 31.73
CA VAL A 94 29.91 12.45 33.16
C VAL A 94 28.87 13.29 33.91
N ASN A 95 28.40 12.79 35.07
CA ASN A 95 27.41 13.46 35.91
C ASN A 95 26.05 13.72 35.23
N LEU A 96 25.64 12.84 34.29
CA LEU A 96 24.37 13.00 33.57
C LEU A 96 23.17 13.20 34.50
N ASP A 97 23.12 12.47 35.62
CA ASP A 97 22.05 12.56 36.62
C ASP A 97 21.87 13.97 37.19
N ASN A 98 22.95 14.76 37.26
CA ASN A 98 22.86 16.14 37.74
C ASN A 98 22.12 17.05 36.76
N PHE A 99 22.05 16.65 35.48
CA PHE A 99 21.49 17.44 34.38
C PHE A 99 20.13 16.92 33.89
N VAL A 100 19.64 15.79 34.40
CA VAL A 100 18.38 15.18 34.00
C VAL A 100 17.37 15.27 35.16
N THR A 101 16.12 15.60 34.84
CA THR A 101 15.01 15.62 35.80
C THR A 101 14.30 14.26 35.85
N ASP A 102 13.51 14.01 36.89
CA ASP A 102 12.71 12.78 37.05
C ASP A 102 11.74 12.54 35.88
N GLU A 103 11.37 13.60 35.15
CA GLU A 103 10.55 13.53 33.94
C GLU A 103 11.35 13.15 32.68
N LEU A 104 12.61 12.71 32.84
CA LEU A 104 13.55 12.42 31.76
C LEU A 104 13.74 13.62 30.83
N LYS A 105 13.82 14.84 31.36
CA LYS A 105 14.13 16.05 30.57
C LYS A 105 15.48 16.61 31.01
N CYS A 106 16.23 17.21 30.09
CA CYS A 106 17.42 17.95 30.47
C CYS A 106 17.04 19.27 31.14
N LYS A 107 17.78 19.65 32.18
CA LYS A 107 17.72 20.99 32.78
C LYS A 107 18.24 22.03 31.78
N ALA A 108 17.85 23.28 31.95
CA ALA A 108 18.20 24.37 31.03
C ALA A 108 19.70 24.68 31.00
N ASP A 109 20.42 24.38 32.08
CA ASP A 109 21.86 24.53 32.26
C ASP A 109 22.67 23.29 31.82
N ALA A 110 22.00 22.24 31.34
CA ALA A 110 22.66 21.01 30.91
C ALA A 110 23.61 21.27 29.73
N PRO A 111 24.83 20.71 29.73
CA PRO A 111 25.74 20.83 28.60
C PRO A 111 25.14 20.18 27.35
N ASN A 112 25.49 20.71 26.17
CA ASN A 112 24.98 20.22 24.89
C ASN A 112 25.20 18.71 24.71
N GLU A 113 26.30 18.17 25.22
CA GLU A 113 26.60 16.74 25.18
C GLU A 113 25.54 15.90 25.92
N ALA A 114 25.14 16.31 27.11
CA ALA A 114 24.08 15.65 27.89
C ALA A 114 22.72 15.73 27.19
N GLN A 115 22.39 16.90 26.61
CA GLN A 115 21.16 17.10 25.86
C GLN A 115 21.07 16.19 24.63
N LEU A 116 22.14 16.16 23.82
CA LEU A 116 22.21 15.33 22.63
C LEU A 116 22.19 13.84 22.98
N TRP A 117 22.92 13.42 24.02
CA TRP A 117 22.93 12.03 24.45
C TRP A 117 21.54 11.56 24.88
N LEU A 118 20.84 12.33 25.71
CA LEU A 118 19.50 11.99 26.17
C LEU A 118 18.52 11.92 24.98
N MET A 119 18.61 12.86 24.04
CA MET A 119 17.80 12.85 22.82
C MET A 119 18.08 11.60 21.98
N ILE A 120 19.34 11.21 21.80
CA ILE A 120 19.71 10.01 21.05
C ILE A 120 19.17 8.76 21.75
N LYS A 121 19.28 8.65 23.09
CA LYS A 121 18.72 7.52 23.84
C LYS A 121 17.21 7.43 23.75
N LYS A 122 16.50 8.56 23.79
CA LYS A 122 15.05 8.60 23.56
C LYS A 122 14.70 8.13 22.14
N GLN A 123 15.43 8.59 21.14
CA GLN A 123 15.21 8.19 19.75
C GLN A 123 15.48 6.69 19.55
N ASP A 124 16.55 6.17 20.15
CA ASP A 124 16.90 4.74 20.12
C ASP A 124 15.79 3.88 20.76
N HIS A 125 15.29 4.30 21.91
CA HIS A 125 14.16 3.63 22.58
C HIS A 125 12.90 3.63 21.70
N LEU A 126 12.54 4.77 21.10
CA LEU A 126 11.40 4.87 20.20
C LEU A 126 11.57 4.00 18.95
N ASN A 127 12.78 3.97 18.37
CA ASN A 127 13.09 3.14 17.21
C ASN A 127 12.95 1.65 17.54
N THR A 128 13.43 1.20 18.69
CA THR A 128 13.26 -0.19 19.14
C THR A 128 11.79 -0.53 19.30
N ARG A 129 11.01 0.30 20.00
CA ARG A 129 9.55 0.08 20.16
C ARG A 129 8.81 0.04 18.83
N LEU A 130 9.17 0.91 17.89
CA LEU A 130 8.58 0.91 16.56
C LEU A 130 8.93 -0.37 15.80
N MET A 131 10.18 -0.83 15.89
CA MET A 131 10.60 -2.07 15.26
C MET A 131 9.82 -3.28 15.81
N ASP A 132 9.66 -3.36 17.13
CA ASP A 132 8.86 -4.41 17.78
C ASP A 132 7.41 -4.40 17.29
N LEU A 133 6.80 -3.21 17.20
CA LEU A 133 5.44 -3.06 16.68
C LEU A 133 5.32 -3.49 15.21
N VAL A 134 6.31 -3.16 14.38
CA VAL A 134 6.36 -3.57 12.97
C VAL A 134 6.47 -5.09 12.87
N VAL A 135 7.31 -5.74 13.68
CA VAL A 135 7.45 -7.20 13.71
C VAL A 135 6.14 -7.87 14.14
N GLN A 136 5.48 -7.37 15.20
CA GLN A 136 4.19 -7.87 15.65
C GLN A 136 3.11 -7.71 14.57
N THR A 137 3.04 -6.54 13.95
CA THR A 137 2.08 -6.25 12.88
C THR A 137 2.28 -7.19 11.69
N LYS A 138 3.54 -7.44 11.29
CA LYS A 138 3.87 -8.38 10.22
C LYS A 138 3.38 -9.79 10.54
N LYS A 139 3.59 -10.26 11.78
CA LYS A 139 3.09 -11.55 12.25
C LYS A 139 1.56 -11.64 12.17
N HIS A 140 0.85 -10.57 12.56
CA HIS A 140 -0.61 -10.53 12.44
C HIS A 140 -1.09 -10.61 10.99
N VAL A 141 -0.41 -9.91 10.07
CA VAL A 141 -0.72 -9.98 8.63
C VAL A 141 -0.51 -11.40 8.09
N GLU A 142 0.58 -12.07 8.45
CA GLU A 142 0.85 -13.45 8.04
C GLU A 142 -0.24 -14.43 8.53
N ILE A 143 -0.70 -14.27 9.78
CA ILE A 143 -1.80 -15.08 10.34
C ILE A 143 -3.10 -14.84 9.55
N LEU A 144 -3.43 -13.57 9.27
CA LEU A 144 -4.64 -13.23 8.51
C LEU A 144 -4.58 -13.78 7.08
N GLN A 145 -3.41 -13.72 6.44
CA GLN A 145 -3.21 -14.30 5.10
C GLN A 145 -3.42 -15.81 5.11
N LYS A 146 -2.87 -16.52 6.11
CA LYS A 146 -3.07 -17.96 6.27
C LYS A 146 -4.55 -18.31 6.47
N SER A 147 -5.23 -17.62 7.37
CA SER A 147 -6.67 -17.83 7.63
C SER A 147 -7.53 -17.56 6.39
N MET A 148 -7.20 -16.52 5.61
CA MET A 148 -7.86 -16.23 4.35
C MET A 148 -7.69 -17.37 3.33
N GLU A 149 -6.49 -17.94 3.22
CA GLU A 149 -6.23 -19.03 2.29
C GLU A 149 -6.92 -20.33 2.72
N GLU A 150 -6.91 -20.66 4.02
CA GLU A 150 -7.69 -21.76 4.57
C GLU A 150 -9.19 -21.61 4.27
N SER A 151 -9.74 -20.40 4.45
CA SER A 151 -11.14 -20.12 4.14
C SER A 151 -11.47 -20.30 2.65
N ARG A 152 -10.53 -19.95 1.75
CA ARG A 152 -10.67 -20.19 0.31
C ARG A 152 -10.67 -21.67 -0.03
N MET A 153 -9.83 -22.46 0.63
CA MET A 153 -9.76 -23.91 0.41
C MET A 153 -11.04 -24.59 0.86
N VAL A 154 -11.53 -24.27 2.06
CA VAL A 154 -12.82 -24.78 2.57
C VAL A 154 -13.97 -24.43 1.62
N ARG A 155 -13.99 -23.20 1.09
CA ARG A 155 -15.01 -22.79 0.13
C ARG A 155 -14.98 -23.62 -1.15
N LYS A 156 -13.79 -23.89 -1.71
CA LYS A 156 -13.65 -24.74 -2.91
C LYS A 156 -14.14 -26.16 -2.66
N GLU A 157 -13.79 -26.72 -1.50
CA GLU A 157 -14.26 -28.06 -1.10
C GLU A 157 -15.78 -28.10 -0.95
N GLN A 158 -16.38 -27.07 -0.33
CA GLN A 158 -17.83 -26.93 -0.24
C GLN A 158 -18.49 -26.82 -1.62
N GLU A 159 -17.92 -26.03 -2.53
CA GLU A 159 -18.43 -25.90 -3.91
C GLU A 159 -18.38 -27.25 -4.65
N GLN A 160 -17.30 -28.02 -4.49
CA GLN A 160 -17.19 -29.36 -5.07
C GLN A 160 -18.21 -30.35 -4.44
N ASN A 161 -18.39 -30.29 -3.13
CA ASN A 161 -19.38 -31.12 -2.43
C ASN A 161 -20.81 -30.79 -2.87
N ILE A 162 -21.12 -29.50 -3.03
CA ILE A 162 -22.42 -29.05 -3.56
C ILE A 162 -22.64 -29.62 -4.96
N GLU A 163 -21.63 -29.59 -5.83
CA GLU A 163 -21.77 -30.11 -7.20
C GLU A 163 -21.98 -31.63 -7.21
N SER A 164 -21.28 -32.37 -6.34
CA SER A 164 -21.50 -33.80 -6.14
C SER A 164 -22.94 -34.11 -5.67
N LEU A 165 -23.44 -33.34 -4.69
CA LEU A 165 -24.81 -33.49 -4.20
C LEU A 165 -25.85 -33.19 -5.27
N LYS A 166 -25.65 -32.15 -6.10
CA LYS A 166 -26.55 -31.86 -7.23
C LYS A 166 -26.62 -33.05 -8.20
N TYR A 167 -25.49 -33.68 -8.50
CA TYR A 167 -25.47 -34.87 -9.35
C TYR A 167 -26.27 -36.02 -8.73
N ILE A 168 -26.08 -36.30 -7.44
CA ILE A 168 -26.83 -37.33 -6.72
C ILE A 168 -28.33 -37.04 -6.76
N VAL A 169 -28.73 -35.80 -6.47
CA VAL A 169 -30.14 -35.38 -6.51
C VAL A 169 -30.73 -35.59 -7.90
N LYS A 170 -30.00 -35.25 -8.97
CA LYS A 170 -30.45 -35.49 -10.35
C LYS A 170 -30.69 -36.97 -10.63
N CYS A 171 -29.76 -37.85 -10.24
CA CYS A 171 -29.93 -39.29 -10.42
C CYS A 171 -31.12 -39.84 -9.62
N LEU A 172 -31.38 -39.30 -8.42
CA LEU A 172 -32.54 -39.69 -7.61
C LEU A 172 -33.85 -39.21 -8.24
N GLN A 173 -33.88 -38.00 -8.80
CA GLN A 173 -35.03 -37.46 -9.53
C GLN A 173 -35.37 -38.30 -10.77
N GLU A 174 -34.37 -38.69 -11.55
CA GLU A 174 -34.55 -39.57 -12.71
C GLU A 174 -35.13 -40.93 -12.30
N LYS A 175 -34.58 -41.55 -11.24
CA LYS A 175 -35.13 -42.81 -10.69
C LYS A 175 -36.55 -42.67 -10.18
N HIS A 176 -36.86 -41.56 -9.49
CA HIS A 176 -38.21 -41.30 -9.00
C HIS A 176 -39.22 -41.23 -10.14
N ALA A 177 -38.90 -40.48 -11.21
CA ALA A 177 -39.75 -40.37 -12.38
C ALA A 177 -40.02 -41.74 -13.05
N THR A 178 -39.00 -42.61 -13.15
CA THR A 178 -39.18 -43.98 -13.66
C THR A 178 -40.09 -44.81 -12.75
N LEU A 179 -39.98 -44.68 -11.43
CA LEU A 179 -40.85 -45.38 -10.50
C LEU A 179 -42.30 -44.89 -10.59
N GLU A 180 -42.52 -43.59 -10.75
CA GLU A 180 -43.85 -43.01 -10.96
C GLU A 180 -44.51 -43.56 -12.24
N GLU A 181 -43.77 -43.63 -13.35
CA GLU A 181 -44.23 -44.23 -14.60
C GLU A 181 -44.60 -45.72 -14.42
N GLN A 182 -43.75 -46.49 -13.72
CA GLN A 182 -44.03 -47.90 -13.42
C GLN A 182 -45.30 -48.07 -12.57
N ILE A 183 -45.50 -47.22 -11.56
CA ILE A 183 -46.70 -47.22 -10.72
C ILE A 183 -47.94 -46.91 -11.57
N GLU A 184 -47.88 -45.91 -12.45
CA GLU A 184 -48.98 -45.56 -13.35
C GLU A 184 -49.37 -46.74 -14.26
N ILE A 185 -48.38 -47.41 -14.86
CA ILE A 185 -48.59 -48.60 -15.67
C ILE A 185 -49.27 -49.71 -14.85
N LEU A 186 -48.72 -50.06 -13.68
CA LEU A 186 -49.27 -51.12 -12.83
C LEU A 186 -50.69 -50.82 -12.38
N THR A 187 -50.96 -49.58 -11.97
CA THR A 187 -52.30 -49.12 -11.57
C THR A 187 -53.29 -49.26 -12.72
N SER A 188 -52.87 -48.94 -13.96
CA SER A 188 -53.73 -49.09 -15.15
C SER A 188 -54.06 -50.55 -15.45
N ILE A 189 -53.13 -51.48 -15.20
CA ILE A 189 -53.32 -52.93 -15.40
C ILE A 189 -54.28 -53.49 -14.36
N GLU A 190 -54.12 -53.13 -13.08
CA GLU A 190 -55.02 -53.59 -11.99
C GLU A 190 -56.45 -53.07 -12.14
N SER A 191 -56.64 -51.94 -12.82
CA SER A 191 -57.97 -51.35 -13.05
C SER A 191 -58.77 -51.98 -14.21
N ARG A 192 -58.21 -52.95 -14.94
CA ARG A 192 -58.86 -53.70 -16.04
C ARG A 192 -59.33 -55.07 -15.60
#